data_AF-A0AAD4BK28-F1
#
_entry.id   AF-A0AAD4BK28-F1
#
_cell.length_a   1.000
_cell.length_b   1.000
_cell.length_c   1.000
_cell.angle_alpha   90.00
_cell.angle_beta   90.00
_cell.angle_gamma   90.00
#
_symmetry.space_group_name_H-M   'P 1'
#
loop_
_entity.id
_entity.type
_entity.pdbx_description
1 polymer ?
#
loop_
_entity_poly.entity_id
_entity_poly.type
_entity_poly.pdbx_seq_one_letter_code
_entity_poly.pdbx_strand_id
1 'polypeptide(L)'
;MPSPLVHCKCQTHKCNGKLVNPSTARTHKRSDLRQKTIDAQTRIQQAGRTKFIIPSVQQDQGPISRSVPSVIHPPPRPLSPYVDFHDPPATSDSAVEQEMLDHGSLTREDLDIMMFGSALPNLGPNFHSPEALLATVDHFTGYNEATAAGARPLTTYEAHRSPDNSEEHALQRQLDRLMDEARDQLESDPLTQDNMDLDDDNLDDHLHADKPEDTPMVNLPQDEDVLDPFAVEETFHSDDTDLSNIPVHLLTIYAVVSWLHLQFHLPRVACNALLTIVGLILTTISPSTIPPFVTLQSANQVLALNKPILLPVCPTCLEVYPPAGSLHTQDTCTGCNIPLFKSDLTSRGN
;
A
#
# COMPACT_ATOMS: atom_id res chain seq x y z
N MET A 1 9.59 24.33 -32.64
CA MET A 1 9.57 25.59 -31.86
C MET A 1 10.25 25.35 -30.52
N PRO A 2 11.13 26.25 -30.04
CA PRO A 2 11.80 26.05 -28.76
C PRO A 2 10.79 26.08 -27.60
N SER A 3 10.87 25.09 -26.70
CA SER A 3 9.97 24.98 -25.55
C SER A 3 10.12 26.18 -24.60
N PRO A 4 9.02 26.71 -24.04
CA PRO A 4 9.09 27.86 -23.15
C PRO A 4 9.88 27.53 -21.88
N LEU A 5 10.87 28.36 -21.56
CA LEU A 5 11.64 28.25 -20.32
C LEU A 5 10.84 28.80 -19.13
N VAL A 6 11.03 28.21 -17.95
CA VAL A 6 10.37 28.60 -16.70
C VAL A 6 11.38 28.95 -15.61
N HIS A 7 11.03 29.88 -14.73
CA HIS A 7 11.90 30.27 -13.62
C HIS A 7 11.89 29.19 -12.53
N CYS A 8 13.07 28.71 -12.11
CA CYS A 8 13.20 27.75 -11.03
C CYS A 8 13.82 28.38 -9.78
N LYS A 9 13.15 28.23 -8.62
CA LYS A 9 13.59 28.77 -7.31
C LYS A 9 14.04 27.67 -6.33
N CYS A 10 14.51 26.54 -6.85
CA CYS A 10 14.98 25.43 -6.04
C CYS A 10 16.14 25.85 -5.11
N GLN A 11 16.17 25.37 -3.87
CA GLN A 11 17.31 25.57 -2.97
C GLN A 11 18.37 24.48 -3.17
N THR A 12 17.93 23.24 -3.39
CA THR A 12 18.82 22.07 -3.56
C THR A 12 19.83 22.22 -4.69
N HIS A 13 19.41 22.72 -5.86
CA HIS A 13 20.32 22.96 -7.00
C HIS A 13 20.74 24.44 -7.15
N LYS A 14 20.50 25.28 -6.13
CA LYS A 14 20.87 26.72 -6.12
C LYS A 14 20.43 27.45 -7.39
N CYS A 15 19.20 27.19 -7.82
CA CYS A 15 18.68 27.68 -9.09
C CYS A 15 18.58 29.21 -9.14
N ASN A 16 18.37 29.89 -7.99
CA ASN A 16 18.31 31.35 -7.85
C ASN A 16 17.41 32.06 -8.87
N GLY A 17 16.32 31.43 -9.30
CA GLY A 17 15.39 31.99 -10.29
C GLY A 17 15.81 31.81 -11.75
N LYS A 18 16.87 31.06 -12.05
CA LYS A 18 17.30 30.80 -13.44
C LYS A 18 16.18 30.18 -14.28
N LEU A 19 16.13 30.57 -15.54
CA LEU A 19 15.28 29.97 -16.56
C LEU A 19 15.80 28.57 -16.90
N VAL A 20 14.95 27.56 -16.70
CA VAL A 20 15.25 26.16 -17.01
C VAL A 20 14.10 25.55 -17.80
N ASN A 21 14.31 24.39 -18.39
CA ASN A 21 13.24 23.63 -19.03
C ASN A 21 12.18 23.22 -17.97
N PRO A 22 10.87 23.24 -18.30
CA PRO A 22 9.80 22.78 -17.42
C PRO A 22 10.03 21.41 -16.77
N SER A 23 10.61 20.45 -17.49
CA SER A 23 10.93 19.13 -16.93
C SER A 23 11.98 19.23 -15.81
N THR A 24 13.06 19.97 -16.05
CA THR A 24 14.11 20.27 -15.05
C THR A 24 13.54 20.98 -13.83
N ALA A 25 12.65 21.95 -14.01
CA ALA A 25 12.00 22.66 -12.90
C ALA A 25 11.16 21.71 -12.03
N ARG A 26 10.44 20.75 -12.63
CA ARG A 26 9.67 19.73 -11.90
C ARG A 26 10.60 18.80 -11.11
N THR A 27 11.69 18.33 -11.71
CA THR A 27 12.69 17.48 -11.04
C THR A 27 13.32 18.22 -9.85
N HIS A 28 13.73 19.47 -10.03
CA HIS A 28 14.28 20.28 -8.96
C HIS A 28 13.26 20.51 -7.82
N LYS A 29 11.98 20.76 -8.15
CA LYS A 29 10.90 20.90 -7.13
C LYS A 29 10.73 19.62 -6.31
N ARG A 30 10.77 18.45 -6.95
CA ARG A 30 10.70 17.15 -6.26
C ARG A 30 11.92 16.93 -5.34
N SER A 31 13.12 17.27 -5.81
CA SER A 31 14.35 17.22 -5.03
C SER A 31 14.27 18.11 -3.78
N ASP A 32 13.77 19.35 -3.93
CA ASP A 32 13.59 20.31 -2.83
C ASP A 32 12.60 19.80 -1.77
N LEU A 33 11.49 19.17 -2.19
CA LEU A 33 10.51 18.54 -1.29
C LEU A 33 11.09 17.35 -0.53
N ARG A 34 11.87 16.49 -1.21
CA ARG A 34 12.57 15.37 -0.57
C ARG A 34 13.55 15.86 0.49
N GLN A 35 14.36 16.87 0.17
CA GLN A 35 15.30 17.45 1.14
C GLN A 35 14.58 18.04 2.35
N LYS A 36 13.48 18.79 2.15
CA LYS A 36 12.66 19.31 3.27
C LYS A 36 12.10 18.21 4.15
N THR A 37 11.72 17.07 3.57
CA THR A 37 11.23 15.92 4.31
C THR A 37 12.33 15.30 5.16
N ILE A 38 13.52 15.10 4.59
CA ILE A 38 14.69 14.59 5.29
C ILE A 38 15.09 15.53 6.43
N ASP A 39 15.14 16.84 6.18
CA ASP A 39 15.49 17.84 7.18
C ASP A 39 14.47 17.86 8.33
N ALA A 40 13.17 17.74 8.03
CA ALA A 40 12.12 17.66 9.05
C ALA A 40 12.25 16.39 9.91
N GLN A 41 12.47 15.24 9.29
CA GLN A 41 12.71 13.98 10.01
C GLN A 41 13.96 14.08 10.90
N THR A 42 15.03 14.68 10.38
CA THR A 42 16.28 14.89 11.13
C THR A 42 16.05 15.79 12.35
N ARG A 43 15.26 16.87 12.21
CA ARG A 43 14.88 17.73 13.34
C ARG A 43 14.06 16.99 14.39
N ILE A 44 13.12 16.14 13.99
CA ILE A 44 12.32 15.32 14.93
C ILE A 44 13.24 14.35 15.70
N GLN A 45 14.17 13.69 15.00
CA GLN A 45 15.13 12.79 15.63
C GLN A 45 16.09 13.52 16.58
N GLN A 46 16.54 14.72 16.22
CA GLN A 46 17.38 15.56 17.08
C GLN A 46 16.61 16.06 18.30
N ALA A 47 15.36 16.49 18.12
CA ALA A 47 14.49 16.91 19.22
C ALA A 47 14.27 15.77 20.23
N GLY A 48 14.07 14.54 19.74
CA GLY A 48 13.92 13.34 20.58
C GLY A 48 15.17 12.94 21.38
N ARG A 49 16.37 13.42 21.00
CA ARG A 49 17.61 13.20 21.79
C ARG A 49 17.81 14.21 22.92
N THR A 50 17.19 15.38 22.82
CA THR A 50 17.13 16.34 23.93
C THR A 50 16.10 15.83 24.94
N LYS A 51 16.58 15.07 25.95
CA LYS A 51 15.86 14.60 27.14
C LYS A 51 14.42 15.12 27.20
N PHE A 52 13.46 14.32 26.73
CA PHE A 52 12.10 14.44 27.20
C PHE A 52 12.19 14.34 28.73
N ILE A 53 11.99 15.48 29.40
CA ILE A 53 11.67 15.50 30.83
C ILE A 53 10.28 14.87 30.88
N ILE A 54 10.25 13.54 31.03
CA ILE A 54 9.04 12.81 31.37
C ILE A 54 8.52 13.47 32.64
N PRO A 55 7.32 14.06 32.64
CA PRO A 55 6.70 14.52 33.88
C PRO A 55 6.68 13.33 34.82
N SER A 56 7.34 13.48 35.96
CA SER A 56 7.40 12.44 36.99
C SER A 56 5.97 12.00 37.29
N VAL A 57 5.63 10.79 36.86
CA VAL A 57 4.33 10.18 37.07
C VAL A 57 4.16 10.07 38.58
N GLN A 58 3.22 10.85 39.12
CA GLN A 58 2.69 10.63 40.47
C GLN A 58 2.25 9.18 40.55
N GLN A 59 2.98 8.39 41.34
CA GLN A 59 2.52 7.12 41.87
C GLN A 59 1.24 7.37 42.69
N ASP A 60 0.39 6.35 42.73
CA ASP A 60 -0.92 6.25 43.39
C ASP A 60 -2.12 6.89 42.69
N GLN A 61 -2.77 6.10 41.82
CA GLN A 61 -4.12 5.59 42.10
C GLN A 61 -4.25 4.15 41.56
N GLY A 62 -4.86 3.27 42.35
CA GLY A 62 -4.90 1.82 42.16
C GLY A 62 -5.64 1.32 40.90
N PRO A 63 -5.83 -0.01 40.78
CA PRO A 63 -6.42 -0.62 39.59
C PRO A 63 -7.84 -0.11 39.35
N ILE A 64 -8.05 0.60 38.24
CA ILE A 64 -9.38 0.94 37.73
C ILE A 64 -10.01 -0.36 37.24
N SER A 65 -10.71 -1.07 38.13
CA SER A 65 -11.61 -2.15 37.76
C SER A 65 -12.81 -1.57 37.03
N ARG A 66 -12.81 -1.65 35.69
CA ARG A 66 -14.03 -1.49 34.90
C ARG A 66 -14.84 -2.79 35.00
N SER A 67 -15.57 -2.97 36.09
CA SER A 67 -16.72 -3.87 36.08
C SER A 67 -17.83 -3.18 35.29
N VAL A 68 -17.99 -3.57 34.02
CA VAL A 68 -19.18 -3.17 33.24
C VAL A 68 -20.33 -4.02 33.79
N PRO A 69 -21.34 -3.45 34.45
CA PRO A 69 -22.53 -4.21 34.78
C PRO A 69 -23.21 -4.58 33.46
N SER A 70 -23.20 -5.86 33.12
CA SER A 70 -24.02 -6.40 32.04
C SER A 70 -25.48 -6.23 32.42
N VAL A 71 -26.05 -5.07 32.12
CA VAL A 71 -27.48 -4.88 32.18
C VAL A 71 -28.07 -5.70 31.03
N ILE A 72 -28.66 -6.84 31.38
CA ILE A 72 -29.41 -7.67 30.44
C ILE A 72 -30.69 -6.88 30.09
N HIS A 73 -30.57 -5.97 29.12
CA HIS A 73 -31.72 -5.38 28.49
C HIS A 73 -32.33 -6.41 27.52
N PRO A 74 -33.66 -6.58 27.51
CA PRO A 74 -34.31 -7.35 26.47
C PRO A 74 -33.95 -6.75 25.10
N PRO A 75 -33.77 -7.58 24.06
CA PRO A 75 -33.35 -7.10 22.75
C PRO A 75 -34.31 -5.99 22.28
N PRO A 76 -33.77 -4.87 21.76
CA PRO A 76 -34.61 -3.80 21.23
C PRO A 76 -35.56 -4.38 20.19
N ARG A 77 -36.81 -3.91 20.21
CA ARG A 77 -37.81 -4.39 19.25
C ARG A 77 -37.29 -4.11 17.84
N PRO A 78 -37.38 -5.08 16.91
CA PRO A 78 -36.95 -4.88 15.54
C PRO A 78 -37.64 -3.62 14.99
N LEU A 79 -36.85 -2.78 14.34
CA LEU A 79 -37.34 -1.56 13.70
C LEU A 79 -38.50 -1.91 12.76
N SER A 80 -39.48 -1.01 12.69
CA SER A 80 -40.57 -1.12 11.73
C SER A 80 -39.98 -1.29 10.32
N PRO A 81 -40.54 -2.16 9.45
CA PRO A 81 -40.06 -2.36 8.08
C PRO A 81 -40.20 -1.12 7.17
N TYR A 82 -40.60 0.03 7.73
CA TYR A 82 -40.79 1.33 7.07
C TYR A 82 -39.92 2.43 7.69
N VAL A 83 -38.70 2.10 8.13
CA VAL A 83 -37.71 3.14 8.45
C VAL A 83 -37.00 3.51 7.15
N ASP A 84 -37.32 4.68 6.61
CA ASP A 84 -36.57 5.29 5.52
C ASP A 84 -35.22 5.74 6.07
N PHE A 85 -34.15 5.08 5.63
CA PHE A 85 -32.79 5.57 5.85
C PHE A 85 -32.52 6.58 4.74
N HIS A 86 -32.61 7.86 5.09
CA HIS A 86 -32.16 8.91 4.19
C HIS A 86 -30.66 8.77 3.99
N ASP A 87 -30.21 8.84 2.73
CA ASP A 87 -28.80 8.99 2.43
C ASP A 87 -28.24 10.16 3.25
N PRO A 88 -27.04 10.04 3.82
CA PRO A 88 -26.40 11.15 4.50
C PRO A 88 -26.37 12.35 3.54
N PRO A 89 -26.64 13.58 4.03
CA PRO A 89 -26.69 14.74 3.18
C PRO A 89 -25.39 14.87 2.39
N ALA A 90 -25.49 15.11 1.09
CA ALA A 90 -24.33 15.28 0.20
C ALA A 90 -23.45 16.48 0.59
N THR A 91 -23.89 17.27 1.58
CA THR A 91 -23.20 18.43 2.11
C THR A 91 -23.03 18.31 3.62
N SER A 92 -21.81 18.48 4.12
CA SER A 92 -21.53 18.69 5.54
C SER A 92 -21.41 20.19 5.85
N ASP A 93 -21.89 20.59 7.04
CA ASP A 93 -21.69 21.93 7.58
C ASP A 93 -20.22 22.19 7.97
N SER A 94 -19.39 21.14 8.02
CA SER A 94 -17.95 21.23 8.19
C SER A 94 -17.27 21.32 6.81
N ALA A 95 -16.64 22.47 6.54
CA ALA A 95 -15.93 22.70 5.28
C ALA A 95 -14.86 21.64 4.98
N VAL A 96 -14.26 21.05 6.02
CA VAL A 96 -13.22 20.04 5.85
C VAL A 96 -13.79 18.64 5.71
N GLU A 97 -14.91 18.34 6.36
CA GLU A 97 -15.64 17.09 6.07
C GLU A 97 -16.16 17.12 4.63
N GLN A 98 -16.63 18.28 4.16
CA GLN A 98 -16.98 18.47 2.76
C GLN A 98 -15.78 18.24 1.84
N GLU A 99 -14.62 18.80 2.16
CA GLU A 99 -13.39 18.59 1.39
C GLU A 99 -12.97 17.10 1.38
N MET A 100 -13.14 16.39 2.50
CA MET A 100 -12.91 14.95 2.57
C MET A 100 -13.90 14.15 1.71
N LEU A 101 -15.18 14.52 1.72
CA LEU A 101 -16.20 13.89 0.88
C LEU A 101 -15.94 14.15 -0.61
N ASP A 102 -15.48 15.36 -0.97
CA ASP A 102 -15.24 15.78 -2.35
C ASP A 102 -13.92 15.24 -2.93
N HIS A 103 -12.90 15.02 -2.09
CA HIS A 103 -11.54 14.69 -2.56
C HIS A 103 -10.97 13.39 -2.01
N GLY A 104 -11.66 12.72 -1.08
CA GLY A 104 -11.30 11.39 -0.57
C GLY A 104 -9.94 11.32 0.14
N SER A 105 -9.31 12.45 0.48
CA SER A 105 -8.02 12.49 1.15
C SER A 105 -7.90 13.70 2.06
N LEU A 106 -7.35 13.48 3.26
CA LEU A 106 -6.92 14.55 4.17
C LEU A 106 -5.54 15.03 3.73
N THR A 107 -5.36 16.34 3.58
CA THR A 107 -4.05 16.92 3.31
C THR A 107 -3.18 16.86 4.57
N ARG A 108 -1.87 17.05 4.43
CA ARG A 108 -0.95 17.00 5.58
C ARG A 108 -1.21 18.17 6.53
N GLU A 109 -1.59 19.29 5.95
CA GLU A 109 -1.98 20.51 6.65
C GLU A 109 -3.16 20.22 7.59
N ASP A 110 -4.14 19.42 7.14
CA ASP A 110 -5.32 19.04 7.93
C ASP A 110 -5.03 18.16 9.17
N LEU A 111 -3.84 17.55 9.21
CA LEU A 111 -3.38 16.69 10.30
C LEU A 111 -2.31 17.33 11.17
N ASP A 112 -1.89 18.57 10.88
CA ASP A 112 -0.81 19.23 11.62
C ASP A 112 -1.31 19.80 12.95
N ILE A 113 -1.27 18.96 13.99
CA ILE A 113 -1.57 19.30 15.39
C ILE A 113 -0.72 20.49 15.86
N MET A 114 0.48 20.72 15.31
CA MET A 114 1.30 21.86 15.71
C MET A 114 0.80 23.18 15.14
N MET A 115 0.09 23.16 14.01
CA MET A 115 -0.41 24.36 13.34
C MET A 115 -1.76 24.80 13.91
N PHE A 116 -2.63 23.85 14.25
CA PHE A 116 -3.99 24.11 14.74
C PHE A 116 -4.18 23.91 16.25
N GLY A 117 -3.15 23.40 16.95
CA GLY A 117 -3.22 23.15 18.39
C GLY A 117 -4.28 22.11 18.75
N SER A 118 -4.99 22.35 19.86
CA SER A 118 -6.08 21.50 20.36
C SER A 118 -7.36 21.52 19.54
N ALA A 119 -7.46 22.44 18.58
CA ALA A 119 -8.64 22.68 17.77
C ALA A 119 -8.35 22.24 16.33
N LEU A 120 -8.26 20.92 16.13
CA LEU A 120 -8.29 20.38 14.78
C LEU A 120 -9.72 20.56 14.24
N PRO A 121 -9.92 21.29 13.13
CA PRO A 121 -11.25 21.54 12.59
C PRO A 121 -12.03 20.25 12.27
N ASN A 122 -11.31 19.14 12.06
CA ASN A 122 -11.86 17.89 11.53
C ASN A 122 -12.19 16.88 12.61
N LEU A 123 -11.67 17.07 13.82
CA LEU A 123 -11.78 16.12 14.92
C LEU A 123 -12.60 16.66 16.09
N GLY A 124 -13.21 17.83 15.90
CA GLY A 124 -14.02 18.51 16.89
C GLY A 124 -13.20 19.18 18.01
N PRO A 125 -13.86 20.03 18.82
CA PRO A 125 -13.22 20.64 19.97
C PRO A 125 -12.79 19.57 20.98
N ASN A 126 -11.65 19.80 21.64
CA ASN A 126 -11.14 18.98 22.74
C ASN A 126 -10.63 17.58 22.37
N PHE A 127 -10.21 17.32 21.13
CA PHE A 127 -9.64 16.02 20.73
C PHE A 127 -8.40 15.57 21.55
N HIS A 128 -7.78 16.50 22.27
CA HIS A 128 -6.66 16.23 23.18
C HIS A 128 -7.11 15.72 24.58
N SER A 129 -8.39 15.80 24.91
CA SER A 129 -8.94 15.27 26.17
C SER A 129 -9.26 13.78 25.98
N PRO A 130 -8.74 12.89 26.83
CA PRO A 130 -9.09 11.47 26.84
C PRO A 130 -10.60 11.24 26.94
N GLU A 131 -11.31 12.10 27.68
CA GLU A 131 -12.76 12.04 27.87
C GLU A 131 -13.50 12.34 26.56
N ALA A 132 -13.06 13.33 25.78
CA ALA A 132 -13.64 13.65 24.48
C ALA A 132 -13.40 12.52 23.47
N LEU A 133 -12.21 11.92 23.45
CA LEU A 133 -11.92 10.75 22.62
C LEU A 133 -12.80 9.55 22.96
N LEU A 134 -12.98 9.27 24.25
CA LEU A 134 -13.87 8.20 24.70
C LEU A 134 -15.32 8.49 24.32
N ALA A 135 -15.80 9.73 24.47
CA ALA A 135 -17.13 10.12 24.05
C ALA A 135 -17.35 9.96 22.53
N THR A 136 -16.35 10.27 21.71
CA THR A 136 -16.39 10.04 20.26
C THR A 136 -16.43 8.55 19.93
N VAL A 137 -15.65 7.71 20.62
CA VAL A 137 -15.70 6.25 20.46
C VAL A 137 -17.08 5.71 20.84
N ASP A 138 -17.64 6.15 21.97
CA ASP A 138 -18.99 5.73 22.41
C ASP A 138 -20.05 6.16 21.39
N HIS A 139 -19.94 7.38 20.84
CA HIS A 139 -20.83 7.89 19.80
C HIS A 139 -20.82 7.01 18.54
N PHE A 140 -19.63 6.74 17.97
CA PHE A 140 -19.52 5.91 16.77
C PHE A 140 -19.84 4.44 17.03
N THR A 141 -19.58 3.93 18.23
CA THR A 141 -20.05 2.59 18.65
C THR A 141 -21.58 2.52 18.59
N GLY A 142 -22.28 3.47 19.21
CA GLY A 142 -23.75 3.51 19.18
C GLY A 142 -24.31 3.72 17.77
N TYR A 143 -23.67 4.55 16.96
CA TYR A 143 -24.03 4.73 15.55
C TYR A 143 -23.87 3.43 14.74
N ASN A 144 -22.76 2.73 14.91
CA ASN A 144 -22.49 1.46 14.22
C ASN A 144 -23.47 0.37 14.67
N GLU A 145 -23.80 0.28 15.96
CA GLU A 145 -24.81 -0.64 16.48
C GLU A 145 -26.20 -0.34 15.89
N ALA A 146 -26.60 0.93 15.84
CA ALA A 146 -27.87 1.34 15.25
C ALA A 146 -27.91 1.04 13.74
N THR A 147 -26.82 1.32 13.03
CA THR A 147 -26.68 1.03 11.60
C THR A 147 -26.70 -0.47 11.35
N ALA A 148 -25.99 -1.26 12.14
CA ALA A 148 -25.97 -2.73 12.04
C ALA A 148 -27.33 -3.36 12.37
N ALA A 149 -28.06 -2.80 13.35
CA ALA A 149 -29.42 -3.23 13.67
C ALA A 149 -30.42 -2.90 12.56
N GLY A 150 -30.17 -1.84 11.78
CA GLY A 150 -30.94 -1.47 10.59
C GLY A 150 -30.48 -2.14 9.29
N ALA A 151 -29.22 -2.56 9.23
CA ALA A 151 -28.63 -3.19 8.06
C ALA A 151 -29.25 -4.56 7.83
N ARG A 152 -30.08 -4.66 6.79
CA ARG A 152 -30.46 -5.96 6.25
C ARG A 152 -29.30 -6.48 5.41
N PRO A 153 -28.80 -7.71 5.67
CA PRO A 153 -27.88 -8.36 4.76
C PRO A 153 -28.52 -8.36 3.38
N LEU A 154 -27.82 -7.80 2.38
CA LEU A 154 -28.25 -7.83 0.99
C LEU A 154 -28.54 -9.28 0.63
N THR A 155 -29.82 -9.59 0.41
CA THR A 155 -30.16 -10.92 -0.05
C THR A 155 -29.56 -11.12 -1.43
N THR A 156 -29.20 -12.36 -1.77
CA THR A 156 -28.68 -12.69 -3.11
C THR A 156 -29.64 -12.19 -4.22
N TYR A 157 -30.94 -12.19 -3.92
CA TYR A 157 -31.96 -11.64 -4.81
C TYR A 157 -31.83 -10.11 -4.98
N GLU A 158 -31.70 -9.34 -3.91
CA GLU A 158 -31.52 -7.88 -3.98
C GLU A 158 -30.19 -7.51 -4.64
N ALA A 159 -29.10 -8.22 -4.34
CA ALA A 159 -27.80 -8.01 -4.95
C ALA A 159 -27.82 -8.17 -6.48
N HIS A 160 -28.59 -9.15 -7.01
CA HIS A 160 -28.73 -9.39 -8.44
C HIS A 160 -29.83 -8.56 -9.12
N ARG A 161 -30.62 -7.80 -8.35
CA ARG A 161 -31.71 -6.95 -8.88
C ARG A 161 -31.46 -5.46 -8.73
N SER A 162 -30.30 -5.08 -8.21
CA SER A 162 -29.81 -3.70 -8.26
C SER A 162 -30.03 -3.21 -9.70
N PRO A 163 -30.87 -2.17 -9.91
CA PRO A 163 -31.15 -1.69 -11.24
C PRO A 163 -29.83 -1.38 -11.91
N ASP A 164 -29.60 -1.99 -13.06
CA ASP A 164 -28.37 -1.87 -13.84
C ASP A 164 -28.09 -0.38 -13.97
N ASN A 165 -27.07 0.11 -13.24
CA ASN A 165 -26.86 1.53 -13.07
C ASN A 165 -26.35 2.07 -14.40
N SER A 166 -27.27 2.58 -15.23
CA SER A 166 -26.98 3.00 -16.59
C SER A 166 -25.91 4.09 -16.63
N GLU A 167 -25.80 4.88 -15.57
CA GLU A 167 -24.78 5.92 -15.42
C GLU A 167 -23.40 5.32 -15.12
N GLU A 168 -23.31 4.31 -14.26
CA GLU A 168 -22.06 3.60 -13.99
C GLU A 168 -21.54 2.90 -15.24
N HIS A 169 -22.41 2.24 -16.01
CA HIS A 169 -22.06 1.67 -17.32
C HIS A 169 -21.69 2.74 -18.36
N ALA A 170 -22.25 3.93 -18.27
CA ALA A 170 -21.87 5.03 -19.16
C ALA A 170 -20.46 5.56 -18.82
N LEU A 171 -20.16 5.71 -17.53
CA LEU A 171 -18.84 6.11 -17.02
C LEU A 171 -17.78 5.05 -17.33
N GLN A 172 -18.09 3.77 -17.11
CA GLN A 172 -17.17 2.67 -17.43
C GLN A 172 -16.82 2.68 -18.93
N ARG A 173 -17.82 2.78 -19.81
CA ARG A 173 -17.59 2.90 -21.26
C ARG A 173 -16.86 4.17 -21.67
N GLN A 174 -16.91 5.23 -20.87
CA GLN A 174 -16.14 6.45 -21.13
C GLN A 174 -14.67 6.25 -20.73
N LEU A 175 -14.42 5.58 -19.60
CA LEU A 175 -13.07 5.24 -19.14
C LEU A 175 -12.37 4.30 -20.13
N ASP A 176 -13.07 3.25 -20.59
CA ASP A 176 -12.55 2.28 -21.55
C ASP A 176 -12.17 2.98 -22.87
N ARG A 177 -13.01 3.90 -23.35
CA ARG A 177 -12.70 4.72 -24.55
C ARG A 177 -11.47 5.59 -24.38
N LEU A 178 -11.28 6.22 -23.22
CA LEU A 178 -10.09 7.03 -22.95
C LEU A 178 -8.82 6.18 -22.87
N MET A 179 -8.93 4.95 -22.35
CA MET A 179 -7.81 4.00 -22.29
C MET A 179 -7.40 3.53 -23.70
N ASP A 180 -8.38 3.20 -24.55
CA ASP A 180 -8.13 2.80 -25.93
C ASP A 180 -7.51 3.95 -26.74
N GLU A 181 -8.02 5.18 -26.62
CA GLU A 181 -7.44 6.36 -27.27
C GLU A 181 -6.00 6.63 -26.82
N ALA A 182 -5.67 6.42 -25.55
CA ALA A 182 -4.31 6.58 -25.03
C ALA A 182 -3.37 5.51 -25.59
N ARG A 183 -3.85 4.28 -25.79
CA ARG A 183 -3.09 3.18 -26.40
C ARG A 183 -2.79 3.45 -27.86
N ASP A 184 -3.80 3.86 -28.63
CA ASP A 184 -3.64 4.19 -30.04
C ASP A 184 -2.67 5.36 -30.25
N GLN A 185 -2.65 6.35 -29.34
CA GLN A 185 -1.67 7.44 -29.38
C GLN A 185 -0.22 7.00 -29.13
N LEU A 186 -0.01 5.95 -28.34
CA LEU A 186 1.32 5.37 -28.09
C LEU A 186 1.80 4.53 -29.29
N GLU A 187 0.89 3.84 -29.97
CA GLU A 187 1.23 2.99 -31.13
C GLU A 187 1.37 3.77 -32.44
N SER A 188 0.75 4.95 -32.55
CA SER A 188 0.76 5.75 -33.77
C SER A 188 1.88 6.79 -33.87
N ASP A 189 2.82 6.85 -32.91
CA ASP A 189 4.01 7.71 -33.01
C ASP A 189 5.10 7.04 -33.88
N PRO A 190 5.26 7.41 -35.17
CA PRO A 190 6.08 6.67 -36.13
C PRO A 190 7.58 6.97 -36.00
N LEU A 191 8.00 7.66 -34.94
CA LEU A 191 9.35 8.22 -34.82
C LEU A 191 10.35 7.32 -34.08
N THR A 192 10.01 6.08 -33.75
CA THR A 192 10.88 5.17 -32.97
C THR A 192 11.33 3.91 -33.70
N GLN A 193 11.06 3.78 -35.01
CA GLN A 193 11.37 2.57 -35.76
C GLN A 193 12.21 2.83 -37.01
N ASP A 194 13.23 3.67 -36.91
CA ASP A 194 14.31 3.69 -37.89
C ASP A 194 15.64 4.03 -37.22
N ASN A 195 16.62 3.14 -37.43
CA ASN A 195 18.06 3.26 -37.12
C ASN A 195 18.54 2.77 -35.75
N MET A 196 18.75 1.46 -35.63
CA MET A 196 20.00 0.90 -35.08
C MET A 196 20.30 -0.44 -35.77
N ASP A 197 20.60 -0.38 -37.07
CA ASP A 197 21.56 -1.31 -37.68
C ASP A 197 22.95 -0.76 -37.31
N LEU A 198 23.56 -1.34 -36.28
CA LEU A 198 24.99 -1.22 -36.03
C LEU A 198 25.60 -2.58 -36.31
N ASP A 199 25.89 -2.79 -37.60
CA ASP A 199 27.03 -3.59 -38.03
C ASP A 199 28.29 -2.94 -37.44
N ASP A 200 28.95 -3.60 -36.48
CA ASP A 200 30.36 -3.35 -36.20
C ASP A 200 31.10 -4.69 -36.19
N ASP A 201 31.62 -4.98 -37.38
CA ASP A 201 32.55 -6.03 -37.69
C ASP A 201 33.87 -5.88 -36.90
N ASN A 202 34.35 -7.02 -36.39
CA ASN A 202 35.73 -7.47 -36.59
C ASN A 202 36.89 -6.64 -36.00
N LEU A 203 37.34 -7.04 -34.81
CA LEU A 203 38.77 -7.00 -34.46
C LEU A 203 39.20 -8.33 -33.84
N ASP A 204 39.60 -9.23 -34.74
CA ASP A 204 40.50 -10.35 -34.45
C ASP A 204 41.96 -9.84 -34.41
N ASP A 205 42.84 -10.63 -33.78
CA ASP A 205 44.31 -10.54 -33.77
C ASP A 205 45.01 -9.72 -32.65
N HIS A 206 45.40 -10.41 -31.56
CA HIS A 206 46.80 -10.82 -31.41
C HIS A 206 47.07 -11.64 -30.13
N LEU A 207 47.71 -12.78 -30.37
CA LEU A 207 48.32 -13.72 -29.44
C LEU A 207 49.29 -13.05 -28.44
N HIS A 208 49.20 -13.43 -27.16
CA HIS A 208 50.40 -13.79 -26.40
C HIS A 208 50.06 -14.78 -25.27
N ALA A 209 50.54 -16.00 -25.44
CA ALA A 209 50.69 -16.98 -24.39
C ALA A 209 51.81 -16.53 -23.43
N ASP A 210 51.55 -16.53 -22.12
CA ASP A 210 52.45 -17.15 -21.14
C ASP A 210 51.86 -17.23 -19.72
N LYS A 211 51.98 -18.44 -19.18
CA LYS A 211 52.07 -18.88 -17.77
C LYS A 211 50.84 -18.89 -16.82
N PRO A 212 50.68 -20.00 -16.05
CA PRO A 212 49.70 -20.12 -14.99
C PRO A 212 50.27 -19.63 -13.65
N GLU A 213 49.61 -18.67 -13.01
CA GLU A 213 49.79 -18.41 -11.58
C GLU A 213 48.42 -18.46 -10.89
N ASP A 214 48.32 -19.39 -9.94
CA ASP A 214 47.21 -19.55 -9.00
C ASP A 214 46.86 -18.21 -8.34
N THR A 215 45.80 -17.58 -8.82
CA THR A 215 45.25 -16.34 -8.24
C THR A 215 43.81 -16.65 -7.81
N PRO A 216 43.43 -16.37 -6.55
CA PRO A 216 42.09 -16.68 -6.06
C PRO A 216 41.06 -15.86 -6.83
N MET A 217 39.97 -16.51 -7.26
CA MET A 217 38.82 -15.90 -7.94
C MET A 217 38.44 -14.55 -7.31
N VAL A 218 38.85 -13.48 -7.98
CA VAL A 218 38.32 -12.13 -7.73
C VAL A 218 36.93 -12.12 -8.35
N ASN A 219 35.91 -11.95 -7.52
CA ASN A 219 34.54 -11.70 -7.95
C ASN A 219 34.54 -10.60 -9.01
N LEU A 220 34.16 -10.97 -10.23
CA LEU A 220 33.87 -10.03 -11.31
C LEU A 220 32.76 -9.08 -10.80
N PRO A 221 32.85 -7.76 -11.02
CA PRO A 221 31.76 -6.85 -10.71
C PRO A 221 30.52 -7.30 -11.49
N GLN A 222 29.52 -7.77 -10.75
CA GLN A 222 28.24 -8.17 -11.26
C GLN A 222 27.57 -6.90 -11.80
N ASP A 223 27.38 -6.85 -13.11
CA ASP A 223 26.78 -5.74 -13.84
C ASP A 223 25.31 -5.59 -13.39
N GLU A 224 25.05 -4.70 -12.43
CA GLU A 224 23.75 -4.55 -11.76
C GLU A 224 22.62 -4.06 -12.71
N ASP A 225 22.97 -3.63 -13.92
CA ASP A 225 22.01 -3.13 -14.93
C ASP A 225 21.44 -4.23 -15.84
N VAL A 226 21.83 -5.51 -15.66
CA VAL A 226 21.27 -6.68 -16.38
C VAL A 226 20.47 -7.60 -15.44
N LEU A 227 19.76 -7.02 -14.48
CA LEU A 227 18.75 -7.76 -13.74
C LEU A 227 17.43 -7.68 -14.51
N ASP A 228 17.03 -8.81 -15.09
CA ASP A 228 15.72 -8.94 -15.72
C ASP A 228 14.64 -8.54 -14.68
N PRO A 229 13.85 -7.48 -14.93
CA PRO A 229 12.81 -7.02 -13.99
C PRO A 229 11.71 -8.06 -13.77
N PHE A 230 11.68 -9.14 -14.57
CA PHE A 230 10.78 -10.28 -14.44
C PHE A 230 11.48 -11.56 -13.95
N ALA A 231 12.79 -11.54 -13.72
CA ALA A 231 13.48 -12.63 -13.06
C ALA A 231 13.05 -12.65 -11.58
N VAL A 232 12.00 -13.41 -11.32
CA VAL A 232 11.63 -13.82 -9.96
C VAL A 232 12.77 -14.73 -9.52
N GLU A 233 13.65 -14.23 -8.64
CA GLU A 233 14.67 -15.05 -7.99
C GLU A 233 13.97 -16.30 -7.41
N GLU A 234 14.24 -17.47 -7.99
CA GLU A 234 13.66 -18.77 -7.61
C GLU A 234 14.09 -19.22 -6.20
N THR A 235 14.79 -18.37 -5.44
CA THR A 235 15.20 -18.59 -4.04
C THR A 235 14.04 -18.60 -3.04
N PHE A 236 12.78 -18.65 -3.51
CA PHE A 236 11.66 -19.09 -2.69
C PHE A 236 11.73 -20.61 -2.49
N HIS A 237 12.81 -21.08 -1.87
CA HIS A 237 12.74 -22.36 -1.17
C HIS A 237 11.55 -22.24 -0.22
N SER A 238 10.58 -23.13 -0.40
CA SER A 238 9.48 -23.34 0.52
C SER A 238 10.01 -23.97 1.81
N ASP A 239 11.09 -23.42 2.35
CA ASP A 239 11.51 -23.70 3.71
C ASP A 239 10.36 -23.19 4.55
N ASP A 240 9.58 -24.15 5.05
CA ASP A 240 8.57 -23.96 6.09
C ASP A 240 9.22 -23.05 7.12
N THR A 241 8.91 -21.76 7.04
CA THR A 241 9.54 -20.77 7.89
C THR A 241 9.04 -21.12 9.26
N ASP A 242 9.91 -21.70 10.08
CA ASP A 242 9.52 -22.27 11.36
C ASP A 242 8.99 -21.16 12.27
N LEU A 243 7.66 -21.03 12.27
CA LEU A 243 6.93 -20.01 13.00
C LEU A 243 7.13 -20.14 14.52
N SER A 244 7.66 -21.28 14.99
CA SER A 244 7.92 -21.52 16.41
C SER A 244 8.93 -20.53 17.01
N ASN A 245 9.81 -19.96 16.18
CA ASN A 245 10.82 -18.98 16.60
C ASN A 245 10.26 -17.56 16.71
N ILE A 246 9.04 -17.31 16.21
CA ILE A 246 8.44 -15.98 16.20
C ILE A 246 7.53 -15.83 17.42
N PRO A 247 7.71 -14.79 18.24
CA PRO A 247 6.82 -14.52 19.37
C PRO A 247 5.35 -14.43 18.93
N VAL A 248 4.46 -15.12 19.67
CA VAL A 248 3.02 -15.24 19.36
C VAL A 248 2.34 -13.88 19.18
N HIS A 249 2.75 -12.86 19.95
CA HIS A 249 2.19 -11.52 19.82
C HIS A 249 2.50 -10.88 18.47
N LEU A 250 3.70 -11.10 17.92
CA LEU A 250 4.08 -10.60 16.59
C LEU A 250 3.28 -11.31 15.48
N LEU A 251 3.11 -12.64 15.59
CA LEU A 251 2.27 -13.41 14.67
C LEU A 251 0.83 -12.88 14.66
N THR A 252 0.29 -12.56 15.84
CA THR A 252 -1.06 -12.00 15.97
C THR A 252 -1.17 -10.63 15.30
N ILE A 253 -0.18 -9.76 15.51
CA ILE A 253 -0.14 -8.43 14.88
C ILE A 253 -0.07 -8.56 13.36
N TYR A 254 0.81 -9.40 12.83
CA TYR A 254 0.91 -9.64 11.40
C TYR A 254 -0.41 -10.18 10.86
N ALA A 255 -1.00 -11.18 11.51
CA ALA A 255 -2.24 -11.80 11.05
C ALA A 255 -3.39 -10.78 10.99
N VAL A 256 -3.53 -9.92 12.00
CA VAL A 256 -4.56 -8.87 12.03
C VAL A 256 -4.34 -7.84 10.93
N VAL A 257 -3.11 -7.35 10.76
CA VAL A 257 -2.83 -6.34 9.72
C VAL A 257 -3.00 -6.91 8.31
N SER A 258 -2.53 -8.13 8.08
CA SER A 258 -2.71 -8.84 6.81
C SER A 258 -4.19 -9.15 6.55
N TRP A 259 -4.96 -9.52 7.56
CA TRP A 259 -6.41 -9.72 7.45
C TRP A 259 -7.14 -8.41 7.12
N LEU A 260 -6.78 -7.30 7.77
CA LEU A 260 -7.34 -5.98 7.46
C LEU A 260 -7.04 -5.57 6.01
N HIS A 261 -5.82 -5.84 5.55
CA HIS A 261 -5.43 -5.61 4.15
C HIS A 261 -6.29 -6.42 3.17
N LEU A 262 -6.46 -7.72 3.44
CA LEU A 262 -7.16 -8.64 2.54
C LEU A 262 -8.67 -8.48 2.56
N GLN A 263 -9.29 -8.23 3.72
CA GLN A 263 -10.75 -8.17 3.87
C GLN A 263 -11.33 -6.78 3.68
N PHE A 264 -10.62 -5.73 4.12
CA PHE A 264 -11.11 -4.35 4.04
C PHE A 264 -10.39 -3.53 2.98
N HIS A 265 -9.59 -4.18 2.12
CA HIS A 265 -8.79 -3.52 1.09
C HIS A 265 -7.94 -2.37 1.64
N LEU A 266 -7.47 -2.49 2.88
CA LEU A 266 -6.74 -1.42 3.55
C LEU A 266 -5.47 -1.09 2.72
N PRO A 267 -5.23 0.18 2.33
CA PRO A 267 -4.08 0.53 1.52
C PRO A 267 -2.77 0.13 2.18
N ARG A 268 -1.79 -0.35 1.40
CA ARG A 268 -0.47 -0.80 1.92
C ARG A 268 0.21 0.24 2.83
N VAL A 269 0.05 1.52 2.50
CA VAL A 269 0.60 2.64 3.30
C VAL A 269 -0.01 2.66 4.71
N ALA A 270 -1.32 2.45 4.83
CA ALA A 270 -2.01 2.39 6.12
C ALA A 270 -1.60 1.13 6.92
N CYS A 271 -1.45 -0.02 6.26
CA CYS A 271 -0.94 -1.23 6.91
C CYS A 271 0.48 -1.03 7.47
N ASN A 272 1.39 -0.42 6.69
CA ASN A 272 2.75 -0.12 7.14
C ASN A 272 2.75 0.88 8.31
N ALA A 273 1.87 1.88 8.27
CA ALA A 273 1.69 2.82 9.37
C ALA A 273 1.20 2.11 10.66
N LEU A 274 0.22 1.21 10.56
CA LEU A 274 -0.26 0.41 11.69
C LEU A 274 0.84 -0.45 12.29
N LEU A 275 1.62 -1.16 11.47
CA LEU A 275 2.76 -1.96 11.94
C LEU A 275 3.80 -1.09 12.66
N THR A 276 4.07 0.11 12.12
CA THR A 276 4.98 1.08 12.74
C THR A 276 4.46 1.54 14.11
N ILE A 277 3.18 1.93 14.19
CA ILE A 277 2.55 2.41 15.43
C ILE A 277 2.59 1.31 16.50
N VAL A 278 2.19 0.09 16.14
CA VAL A 278 2.21 -1.05 17.07
C VAL A 278 3.64 -1.36 17.51
N GLY A 279 4.62 -1.30 16.60
CA GLY A 279 6.02 -1.48 16.94
C GLY A 279 6.56 -0.43 17.92
N LEU A 280 6.16 0.83 17.76
CA LEU A 280 6.51 1.91 18.70
C LEU A 280 5.87 1.69 20.08
N ILE A 281 4.61 1.26 20.12
CA ILE A 281 3.90 0.93 21.37
C ILE A 281 4.61 -0.22 22.10
N LEU A 282 4.92 -1.31 21.39
CA LEU A 282 5.63 -2.45 21.97
C LEU A 282 7.00 -2.05 22.51
N THR A 283 7.77 -1.27 21.75
CA THR A 283 9.07 -0.75 22.17
C THR A 283 8.98 0.11 23.43
N THR A 284 7.88 0.89 23.56
CA THR A 284 7.64 1.75 24.71
C THR A 284 7.29 0.94 25.97
N ILE A 285 6.47 -0.10 25.82
CA ILE A 285 6.03 -0.96 26.93
C ILE A 285 7.15 -1.93 27.36
N SER A 286 7.91 -2.45 26.41
CA SER A 286 9.00 -3.40 26.65
C SER A 286 10.16 -3.16 25.69
N PRO A 287 11.17 -2.36 26.10
CA PRO A 287 12.32 -2.02 25.25
C PRO A 287 13.18 -3.22 24.83
N SER A 288 13.04 -4.35 25.53
CA SER A 288 13.73 -5.61 25.23
C SER A 288 13.02 -6.47 24.18
N THR A 289 11.81 -6.09 23.75
CA THR A 289 11.09 -6.84 22.71
C THR A 289 11.66 -6.54 21.33
N ILE A 290 11.72 -7.59 20.50
CA ILE A 290 12.09 -7.45 19.09
C ILE A 290 10.95 -6.68 18.40
N PRO A 291 11.23 -5.56 17.72
CA PRO A 291 10.19 -4.80 17.05
C PRO A 291 9.59 -5.60 15.88
N PRO A 292 8.27 -5.45 15.60
CA PRO A 292 7.65 -6.04 14.43
C PRO A 292 8.28 -5.51 13.14
N PHE A 293 8.15 -6.28 12.06
CA PHE A 293 8.47 -5.79 10.72
C PHE A 293 7.63 -4.55 10.38
N VAL A 294 8.27 -3.59 9.73
CA VAL A 294 7.68 -2.28 9.42
C VAL A 294 6.83 -2.33 8.14
N THR A 295 6.96 -3.39 7.34
CA THR A 295 6.26 -3.52 6.06
C THR A 295 5.31 -4.70 6.03
N LEU A 296 4.15 -4.49 5.40
CA LEU A 296 3.16 -5.52 5.13
C LEU A 296 3.75 -6.66 4.28
N GLN A 297 4.69 -6.37 3.38
CA GLN A 297 5.32 -7.39 2.56
C GLN A 297 6.10 -8.39 3.42
N SER A 298 6.92 -7.91 4.36
CA SER A 298 7.64 -8.77 5.30
C SER A 298 6.70 -9.54 6.22
N ALA A 299 5.63 -8.90 6.71
CA ALA A 299 4.59 -9.57 7.50
C ALA A 299 3.91 -10.70 6.70
N ASN A 300 3.55 -10.46 5.44
CA ASN A 300 2.96 -11.46 4.57
C ASN A 300 3.94 -12.59 4.20
N GLN A 301 5.23 -12.29 4.08
CA GLN A 301 6.27 -13.32 3.87
C GLN A 301 6.35 -14.24 5.09
N VAL A 302 6.41 -13.67 6.28
CA VAL A 302 6.43 -14.43 7.55
C VAL A 302 5.20 -15.32 7.71
N LEU A 303 4.03 -14.82 7.34
CA LEU A 303 2.78 -15.59 7.39
C LEU A 303 2.61 -16.56 6.21
N ALA A 304 3.59 -16.64 5.31
CA ALA A 304 3.51 -17.40 4.06
C ALA A 304 2.30 -17.03 3.18
N LEU A 305 1.78 -15.80 3.31
CA LEU A 305 0.68 -15.24 2.50
C LEU A 305 1.20 -14.67 1.18
N ASN A 306 2.47 -14.27 1.11
CA ASN A 306 3.07 -13.70 -0.09
C ASN A 306 3.65 -14.78 -1.03
N LYS A 307 2.93 -15.89 -1.21
CA LYS A 307 3.30 -16.86 -2.25
C LYS A 307 2.92 -16.22 -3.59
N PRO A 308 3.89 -15.93 -4.48
CA PRO A 308 3.54 -15.47 -5.82
C PRO A 308 2.67 -16.55 -6.44
N ILE A 309 1.41 -16.20 -6.73
CA ILE A 309 0.54 -17.07 -7.50
C ILE A 309 1.06 -16.97 -8.93
N LEU A 310 2.02 -17.82 -9.28
CA LEU A 310 2.46 -17.98 -10.66
C LEU A 310 1.29 -18.59 -11.42
N LEU A 311 0.58 -17.76 -12.17
CA LEU A 311 -0.48 -18.20 -13.06
C LEU A 311 0.15 -18.63 -14.38
N PRO A 312 -0.08 -19.87 -14.84
CA PRO A 312 0.37 -20.30 -16.16
C PRO A 312 -0.22 -19.41 -17.26
N VAL A 313 0.60 -19.03 -18.22
CA VAL A 313 0.20 -18.22 -19.38
C VAL A 313 0.54 -18.99 -20.65
N CYS A 314 -0.42 -19.07 -21.59
CA CYS A 314 -0.14 -19.70 -22.87
C CYS A 314 0.87 -18.85 -23.66
N PRO A 315 2.00 -19.42 -24.15
CA PRO A 315 3.01 -18.63 -24.87
C PRO A 315 2.53 -18.12 -26.24
N THR A 316 1.43 -18.65 -26.77
CA THR A 316 0.93 -18.30 -28.10
C THR A 316 -0.22 -17.30 -28.04
N CYS A 317 -1.24 -17.53 -27.21
CA CYS A 317 -2.38 -16.62 -27.12
C CYS A 317 -2.34 -15.68 -25.91
N LEU A 318 -1.38 -15.85 -25.00
CA LEU A 318 -1.22 -15.07 -23.76
C LEU A 318 -2.42 -15.14 -22.79
N GLU A 319 -3.32 -16.11 -22.97
CA GLU A 319 -4.38 -16.37 -22.00
C GLU A 319 -3.80 -16.91 -20.68
N VAL A 320 -4.36 -16.41 -19.57
CA VAL A 320 -3.98 -16.76 -18.20
C VAL A 320 -4.86 -17.89 -17.69
N TYR A 321 -4.24 -18.93 -17.14
CA TYR A 321 -4.91 -20.12 -16.66
C TYR A 321 -4.78 -20.27 -15.13
N PRO A 322 -5.69 -21.01 -14.47
CA PRO A 322 -5.59 -21.30 -13.04
C PRO A 322 -4.30 -22.06 -12.69
N PRO A 323 -3.77 -21.91 -11.46
CA PRO A 323 -2.54 -22.57 -11.03
C PRO A 323 -2.68 -24.10 -11.01
N ALA A 324 -1.55 -24.81 -11.00
CA ALA A 324 -1.45 -26.27 -11.20
C ALA A 324 -2.19 -27.19 -10.20
N GLY A 325 -2.86 -26.65 -9.18
CA GLY A 325 -3.63 -27.40 -8.18
C GLY A 325 -5.12 -27.03 -8.10
N SER A 326 -5.62 -26.21 -9.02
CA SER A 326 -7.05 -25.87 -9.06
C SER A 326 -7.88 -27.05 -9.58
N LEU A 327 -9.09 -27.23 -9.04
CA LEU A 327 -10.10 -28.18 -9.59
C LEU A 327 -10.42 -27.89 -11.07
N HIS A 328 -10.14 -26.67 -11.53
CA HIS A 328 -10.39 -26.20 -12.89
C HIS A 328 -9.10 -26.12 -13.73
N THR A 329 -8.00 -26.71 -13.28
CA THR A 329 -6.76 -26.71 -14.03
C THR A 329 -6.92 -27.50 -15.32
N GLN A 330 -6.53 -26.90 -16.44
CA GLN A 330 -6.39 -27.59 -17.72
C GLN A 330 -4.90 -27.75 -18.01
N ASP A 331 -4.49 -28.95 -18.44
CA ASP A 331 -3.07 -29.22 -18.74
C ASP A 331 -2.63 -28.56 -20.06
N THR A 332 -3.59 -28.18 -20.92
CA THR A 332 -3.36 -27.54 -22.22
C THR A 332 -4.21 -26.27 -22.37
N CYS A 333 -3.71 -25.34 -23.19
CA CYS A 333 -4.47 -24.14 -23.60
C CYS A 333 -5.67 -24.55 -24.46
N THR A 334 -6.86 -24.02 -24.16
CA THR A 334 -8.10 -24.34 -24.89
C THR A 334 -8.06 -23.91 -26.37
N GLY A 335 -7.45 -22.77 -26.67
CA GLY A 335 -7.37 -22.23 -28.02
C GLY A 335 -6.22 -22.81 -28.85
N CYS A 336 -5.03 -22.92 -28.26
CA CYS A 336 -3.82 -23.32 -28.97
C CYS A 336 -3.48 -24.81 -28.85
N ASN A 337 -4.11 -25.52 -27.90
CA ASN A 337 -3.82 -26.91 -27.57
C ASN A 337 -2.33 -27.19 -27.24
N ILE A 338 -1.65 -26.20 -26.67
CA ILE A 338 -0.25 -26.28 -26.23
C ILE A 338 -0.23 -26.62 -24.73
N PRO A 339 0.66 -27.52 -24.26
CA PRO A 339 0.80 -27.81 -22.84
C PRO A 339 1.20 -26.55 -22.05
N LEU A 340 0.44 -26.27 -20.99
CA LEU A 340 0.66 -25.12 -20.11
C LEU A 340 1.72 -25.41 -19.03
N PHE A 341 1.92 -26.69 -18.71
CA PHE A 341 2.84 -27.15 -17.68
C PHE A 341 3.90 -28.08 -18.29
N LYS A 342 5.15 -27.96 -17.83
CA LYS A 342 6.23 -28.89 -18.22
C LYS A 342 6.02 -30.22 -17.49
N SER A 343 5.55 -31.23 -18.21
CA SER A 343 5.15 -32.56 -17.70
C SER A 343 6.17 -33.26 -16.80
N ASP A 344 7.46 -32.90 -16.92
CA ASP A 344 8.56 -33.65 -16.31
C ASP A 344 9.24 -32.89 -15.15
N LEU A 345 8.92 -31.61 -14.95
CA LEU A 345 9.57 -30.72 -13.96
C LEU A 345 8.60 -30.19 -12.91
N THR A 346 7.35 -29.95 -13.29
CA THR A 346 6.29 -29.69 -12.33
C THR A 346 5.65 -31.03 -12.00
N SER A 347 6.26 -31.80 -11.09
CA SER A 347 5.47 -32.82 -10.40
C SER A 347 4.23 -32.10 -9.89
N ARG A 348 3.03 -32.64 -10.17
CA ARG A 348 1.81 -32.16 -9.53
C ARG A 348 2.08 -32.27 -8.03
N GLY A 349 2.47 -31.16 -7.42
CA GLY A 349 2.84 -31.12 -6.01
C GLY A 349 1.65 -31.60 -5.21
N ASN A 350 1.84 -32.72 -4.51
CA ASN A 350 0.89 -33.20 -3.51
C ASN A 350 0.82 -32.24 -2.33
#